data_AF-A0A8G0KWN7-F1
#
_entry.id   AF-A0A8G0KWN7-F1
#
_cell.length_a   1.000
_cell.length_b   1.000
_cell.length_c   1.000
_cell.angle_alpha   90.00
_cell.angle_beta   90.00
_cell.angle_gamma   90.00
#
_symmetry.space_group_name_H-M   'P 1'
#
loop_
_entity.id
_entity.type
_entity.pdbx_description
1 polymer ?
#
loop_
_entity_poly.entity_id
_entity_poly.type
_entity_poly.pdbx_seq_one_letter_code
_entity_poly.pdbx_strand_id
1 'polypeptide(L)'
;MNGNLKRKETYIGENVKIGISEYYDEDGTLDKKINEDEKFGKIKYTDCLAFLEKKGYIDLKTGKGREDKDGRPLFEFYFNDEEGHKSWVISIIKGKPNNAIPTSLGEPLDALPLDFIMDGETGKVTEEK
;
A
#
# COMPACT_ATOMS: atom_id res chain seq x y z
N MET A 1 -29.17 -16.73 4.23
CA MET A 1 -28.29 -15.56 4.11
C MET A 1 -29.12 -14.47 3.45
N ASN A 2 -29.39 -13.36 4.13
CA ASN A 2 -30.09 -12.22 3.52
C ASN A 2 -29.08 -11.49 2.63
N GLY A 3 -29.40 -11.28 1.35
CA GLY A 3 -28.48 -10.74 0.33
C GLY A 3 -28.14 -9.26 0.49
N ASN A 4 -28.31 -8.70 1.69
CA ASN A 4 -28.11 -7.28 1.97
C ASN A 4 -26.61 -6.94 2.04
N LEU A 5 -26.24 -5.78 1.50
CA LEU A 5 -24.89 -5.25 1.58
C LEU A 5 -24.52 -5.01 3.04
N LYS A 6 -23.37 -5.53 3.49
CA LYS A 6 -22.90 -5.36 4.87
C LYS A 6 -21.91 -4.21 5.03
N ARG A 7 -21.06 -4.00 4.03
CA ARG A 7 -20.02 -2.99 4.06
C ARG A 7 -19.57 -2.57 2.67
N LYS A 8 -19.11 -1.33 2.56
CA LYS A 8 -18.43 -0.78 1.39
C LYS A 8 -17.14 -0.14 1.87
N GLU A 9 -16.01 -0.68 1.41
CA GLU A 9 -14.67 -0.32 1.87
C GLU A 9 -13.77 -0.16 0.65
N THR A 10 -12.82 0.76 0.74
CA THR A 10 -11.78 0.95 -0.29
C THR A 10 -10.42 0.71 0.34
N TYR A 11 -9.56 -0.03 -0.36
CA TYR A 11 -8.23 -0.35 0.12
C TYR A 11 -7.19 0.20 -0.86
N ILE A 12 -6.05 0.63 -0.31
CA ILE A 12 -4.82 0.78 -1.06
C ILE A 12 -3.88 -0.37 -0.69
N GLY A 13 -3.38 -1.07 -1.70
CA GLY A 13 -2.76 -2.38 -1.49
C GLY A 13 -3.77 -3.38 -0.90
N GLU A 14 -3.26 -4.39 -0.19
CA GLU A 14 -4.12 -5.44 0.37
C GLU A 14 -4.78 -5.05 1.70
N ASN A 15 -4.14 -4.18 2.50
CA ASN A 15 -4.47 -4.09 3.93
C ASN A 15 -4.86 -2.70 4.43
N VAL A 16 -4.63 -1.63 3.66
CA VAL A 16 -4.82 -0.26 4.16
C VAL A 16 -6.14 0.32 3.66
N LYS A 17 -7.15 0.38 4.53
CA LYS A 17 -8.41 1.08 4.22
C LYS A 17 -8.18 2.57 4.03
N ILE A 18 -8.82 3.17 3.03
CA ILE A 18 -8.74 4.60 2.71
C ILE A 18 -10.14 5.18 2.43
N GLY A 19 -10.28 6.49 2.56
CA GLY A 19 -11.52 7.20 2.29
C GLY A 19 -12.64 6.84 3.27
N ILE A 20 -13.89 6.84 2.79
CA ILE A 20 -15.05 6.56 3.63
C ILE A 20 -15.42 5.08 3.56
N SER A 21 -15.34 4.40 4.70
CA SER A 21 -15.95 3.08 4.89
C SER A 21 -17.41 3.25 5.33
N GLU A 22 -18.33 2.52 4.70
CA GLU A 22 -19.75 2.48 5.05
C GLU A 22 -20.11 1.08 5.57
N TYR A 23 -20.79 1.02 6.71
CA TYR A 23 -21.26 -0.21 7.34
C TYR A 23 -22.78 -0.15 7.48
N TYR A 24 -23.42 -1.29 7.22
CA TYR A 24 -24.86 -1.42 7.10
C TYR A 24 -25.38 -2.46 8.10
N ASP A 25 -26.56 -2.23 8.65
CA ASP A 25 -27.25 -3.17 9.53
C ASP A 25 -27.80 -4.40 8.78
N GLU A 26 -28.49 -5.29 9.50
CA GLU A 26 -29.03 -6.53 8.91
C GLU A 26 -30.11 -6.28 7.85
N ASP A 27 -30.80 -5.14 7.92
CA ASP A 27 -31.83 -4.71 6.98
C ASP A 27 -31.25 -3.99 5.76
N GLY A 28 -29.94 -3.72 5.75
CA GLY A 28 -29.24 -3.00 4.69
C GLY A 28 -29.34 -1.48 4.81
N THR A 29 -29.73 -0.97 5.97
CA THR A 29 -29.71 0.47 6.27
C THR A 29 -28.32 0.89 6.71
N LEU A 30 -27.87 2.07 6.27
CA LEU A 30 -26.57 2.62 6.66
C LEU A 30 -26.56 2.88 8.18
N ASP A 31 -25.70 2.17 8.90
CA ASP A 31 -25.53 2.27 10.35
C ASP A 31 -24.36 3.20 10.70
N LYS A 32 -23.23 3.07 9.99
CA LYS A 32 -21.99 3.78 10.34
C LYS A 32 -21.18 4.23 9.12
N LYS A 33 -20.58 5.42 9.24
CA LYS A 33 -19.52 5.90 8.35
C LYS A 33 -18.24 6.13 9.14
N ILE A 34 -17.11 5.66 8.61
CA ILE A 34 -15.78 5.89 9.17
C ILE A 34 -14.93 6.58 8.12
N ASN A 35 -14.33 7.71 8.49
CA ASN A 35 -13.30 8.34 7.67
C ASN A 35 -11.96 7.68 7.98
N GLU A 36 -11.58 6.71 7.17
CA GLU A 36 -10.35 5.92 7.35
C GLU A 36 -9.10 6.79 7.24
N ASP A 37 -9.19 7.93 6.54
CA ASP A 37 -8.06 8.85 6.36
C ASP A 37 -7.63 9.54 7.67
N GLU A 38 -8.47 9.55 8.71
CA GLU A 38 -8.16 10.23 9.98
C GLU A 38 -7.05 9.56 10.78
N LYS A 39 -6.78 8.27 10.52
CA LYS A 39 -5.64 7.57 11.13
C LYS A 39 -4.30 8.04 10.57
N PHE A 40 -4.29 8.60 9.36
CA PHE A 40 -3.07 9.08 8.73
C PHE A 40 -2.57 10.37 9.38
N GLY A 41 -1.32 10.73 9.09
CA GLY A 41 -0.77 12.03 9.45
C GLY A 41 -1.10 13.07 8.37
N LYS A 42 -0.23 14.06 8.23
CA LYS A 42 -0.30 14.99 7.09
C LYS A 42 -0.09 14.32 5.75
N ILE A 43 0.67 13.21 5.74
CA ILE A 43 1.01 12.45 4.54
C ILE A 43 -0.02 11.34 4.32
N LYS A 44 -0.53 11.27 3.09
CA LYS A 44 -1.51 10.29 2.64
C LYS A 44 -0.93 9.34 1.60
N TYR A 45 -1.70 8.31 1.24
CA TYR A 45 -1.31 7.36 0.19
C TYR A 45 -1.05 8.06 -1.16
N THR A 46 -1.70 9.18 -1.44
CA THR A 46 -1.47 9.97 -2.67
C THR A 46 -0.07 10.57 -2.73
N ASP A 47 0.49 10.96 -1.58
CA ASP A 47 1.87 11.45 -1.49
C ASP A 47 2.88 10.32 -1.74
N CYS A 48 2.57 9.11 -1.24
CA CYS A 48 3.36 7.91 -1.51
C CYS A 48 3.37 7.56 -3.01
N LEU A 49 2.21 7.66 -3.66
CA LEU A 49 2.08 7.51 -5.11
C LEU A 49 2.88 8.57 -5.88
N ALA A 50 2.82 9.83 -5.46
CA ALA A 50 3.61 10.91 -6.09
C ALA A 50 5.11 10.70 -5.91
N PHE A 51 5.55 10.17 -4.75
CA PHE A 51 6.94 9.78 -4.54
C PHE A 51 7.39 8.67 -5.50
N LEU A 52 6.57 7.63 -5.68
CA LEU A 52 6.86 6.54 -6.62
C LEU A 52 6.96 7.03 -8.06
N GLU A 53 6.07 7.93 -8.47
CA GLU A 53 6.12 8.55 -9.80
C GLU A 53 7.39 9.38 -9.99
N LYS A 54 7.75 10.20 -8.99
CA LYS A 54 8.99 10.99 -9.00
C LYS A 54 10.25 10.13 -9.08
N LYS A 55 10.24 8.94 -8.49
CA LYS A 55 11.33 7.95 -8.58
C LYS A 55 11.33 7.16 -9.89
N GLY A 56 10.27 7.28 -10.71
CA GLY A 56 10.14 6.59 -11.99
C GLY A 56 9.66 5.15 -11.89
N TYR A 57 9.14 4.72 -10.73
CA TYR A 57 8.58 3.37 -10.58
C TYR A 57 7.22 3.22 -11.25
N ILE A 58 6.43 4.29 -11.26
CA ILE A 58 5.07 4.30 -11.81
C ILE A 58 4.83 5.54 -12.67
N ASP A 59 3.77 5.49 -13.47
CA ASP A 59 3.20 6.63 -14.16
C ASP A 59 1.73 6.74 -13.74
N LEU A 60 1.36 7.81 -13.03
CA LEU A 60 -0.01 7.98 -12.51
C LEU A 60 -1.02 8.28 -13.61
N LYS A 61 -0.56 8.85 -14.73
CA LYS A 61 -1.42 9.18 -15.87
C LYS A 61 -1.76 7.95 -16.70
N THR A 62 -0.78 7.08 -16.95
CA THR A 62 -0.95 5.89 -17.79
C THR A 62 -1.24 4.62 -17.00
N GLY A 63 -1.00 4.61 -15.69
CA GLY A 63 -1.14 3.44 -14.82
C GLY A 63 0.01 2.44 -14.94
N LYS A 64 1.02 2.71 -15.79
CA LYS A 64 2.18 1.83 -15.94
C LYS A 64 2.97 1.71 -14.63
N GLY A 65 3.57 0.54 -14.42
CA GLY A 65 4.39 0.24 -13.25
C GLY A 65 3.62 -0.20 -12.01
N ARG A 66 2.29 -0.34 -12.09
CA ARG A 66 1.47 -0.85 -10.98
C ARG A 66 1.47 -2.36 -10.87
N GLU A 67 1.39 -3.03 -12.00
CA GLU A 67 1.29 -4.49 -12.09
C GLU A 67 2.25 -5.02 -13.17
N ASP A 68 2.67 -6.27 -13.02
CA ASP A 68 3.38 -7.00 -14.06
C ASP A 68 2.43 -7.56 -15.13
N LYS A 69 3.00 -8.26 -16.12
CA LYS A 69 2.25 -8.86 -17.23
C LYS A 69 1.20 -9.89 -16.79
N ASP A 70 1.36 -10.45 -15.59
CA ASP A 70 0.49 -11.48 -15.02
C ASP A 70 -0.53 -10.85 -14.04
N GLY A 71 -0.60 -9.51 -13.98
CA GLY A 71 -1.52 -8.77 -13.10
C GLY A 71 -1.08 -8.75 -11.64
N ARG A 72 0.19 -9.06 -11.33
CA ARG A 72 0.69 -9.05 -9.95
C ARG A 72 1.18 -7.65 -9.60
N PRO A 73 0.91 -7.13 -8.39
CA PRO A 73 1.38 -5.82 -7.99
C PRO A 73 2.92 -5.74 -8.07
N LEU A 74 3.43 -4.56 -8.42
CA LEU A 74 4.87 -4.28 -8.44
C LEU A 74 5.34 -3.52 -7.19
N PHE A 75 4.41 -3.01 -6.40
CA PHE A 75 4.66 -2.40 -5.12
C PHE A 75 3.46 -2.58 -4.17
N GLU A 76 3.74 -2.44 -2.88
CA GLU A 76 2.75 -2.53 -1.81
C GLU A 76 2.87 -1.33 -0.86
N PHE A 77 1.77 -1.03 -0.19
CA PHE A 77 1.74 -0.01 0.85
C PHE A 77 1.29 -0.62 2.17
N TYR A 78 2.00 -0.25 3.23
CA TYR A 78 1.61 -0.50 4.61
C TYR A 78 1.59 0.83 5.36
N PHE A 79 0.78 0.90 6.40
CA PHE A 79 0.71 2.05 7.27
C PHE A 79 0.93 1.62 8.71
N ASN A 80 1.94 2.21 9.35
CA ASN A 80 2.29 1.96 10.73
C ASN A 80 1.86 3.15 11.58
N ASP A 81 1.28 2.86 12.74
CA ASP A 81 0.98 3.83 13.80
C ASP A 81 1.47 3.22 15.12
N GLU A 82 2.74 3.43 15.43
CA GLU A 82 3.38 2.91 16.64
C GLU A 82 3.58 4.06 17.64
N GLU A 83 2.85 4.04 18.75
CA GLU A 83 2.94 5.08 19.79
C GLU A 83 2.75 6.53 19.27
N GLY A 84 1.96 6.70 18.21
CA GLY A 84 1.74 7.99 17.55
C GLY A 84 2.79 8.35 16.49
N HIS A 85 3.80 7.50 16.27
CA HIS A 85 4.71 7.59 15.15
C HIS A 85 4.06 6.98 13.90
N LYS A 86 3.49 7.86 13.09
CA LYS A 86 2.83 7.49 11.83
C LYS A 86 3.87 7.36 10.72
N SER A 87 3.83 6.28 9.96
CA SER A 87 4.67 6.13 8.77
C SER A 87 4.02 5.26 7.70
N TRP A 88 4.38 5.54 6.45
CA TRP A 88 4.04 4.72 5.30
C TRP A 88 5.24 3.88 4.90
N VAL A 89 5.06 2.58 4.79
CA VAL A 89 6.04 1.68 4.19
C VAL A 89 5.64 1.44 2.75
N ILE A 90 6.57 1.68 1.84
CA ILE A 90 6.41 1.50 0.40
C ILE A 90 7.39 0.40 -0.02
N SER A 91 6.88 -0.79 -0.31
CA SER A 91 7.72 -1.92 -0.71
C SER A 91 7.67 -2.11 -2.22
N ILE A 92 8.82 -2.07 -2.89
CA ILE A 92 8.94 -2.43 -4.31
C ILE A 92 9.27 -3.92 -4.37
N ILE A 93 8.34 -4.76 -4.83
CA ILE A 93 8.44 -6.23 -4.76
C ILE A 93 9.67 -6.77 -5.53
N LYS A 94 9.99 -6.16 -6.67
CA LYS A 94 11.17 -6.50 -7.50
C LYS A 94 12.14 -5.33 -7.57
N GLY A 95 12.55 -4.82 -6.41
CA GLY A 95 13.31 -3.57 -6.30
C GLY A 95 14.77 -3.63 -6.72
N LYS A 96 15.48 -4.73 -6.40
CA LYS A 96 16.92 -4.88 -6.68
C LYS A 96 17.21 -6.24 -7.35
N PRO A 97 18.09 -6.32 -8.35
CA PRO A 97 18.50 -7.60 -8.92
C PRO A 97 19.17 -8.47 -7.85
N ASN A 98 18.77 -9.73 -7.75
CA ASN A 98 19.41 -10.68 -6.84
C ASN A 98 20.59 -11.37 -7.54
N ASN A 99 21.82 -10.99 -7.19
CA ASN A 99 23.04 -11.61 -7.73
C ASN A 99 23.58 -12.74 -6.83
N ALA A 100 22.80 -13.21 -5.85
CA ALA A 100 23.23 -14.29 -4.98
C ALA A 100 23.38 -15.60 -5.76
N ILE A 101 24.50 -16.29 -5.55
CA ILE A 101 24.68 -17.66 -6.02
C ILE A 101 23.75 -18.54 -5.17
N PRO A 102 22.79 -19.28 -5.76
CA PRO A 102 21.89 -20.13 -5.00
C PRO A 102 22.68 -21.20 -4.23
N THR A 103 22.60 -21.15 -2.91
CA THR A 103 23.33 -22.05 -1.99
C THR A 103 22.45 -23.14 -1.38
N SER A 104 21.15 -23.22 -1.70
CA SER A 104 20.23 -24.23 -1.17
C SER A 104 19.21 -24.72 -2.21
N LEU A 105 18.52 -25.82 -1.88
CA LEU A 105 17.44 -26.41 -2.67
C LEU A 105 16.17 -25.55 -2.55
N GLY A 106 16.09 -24.51 -3.38
CA GLY A 106 14.94 -23.61 -3.54
C GLY A 106 15.25 -22.61 -4.66
N GLU A 107 14.24 -22.18 -5.43
CA GLU A 107 14.47 -21.15 -6.44
C GLU A 107 14.91 -19.84 -5.75
N PRO A 108 16.09 -19.29 -6.07
CA PRO A 108 16.47 -17.98 -5.57
C PRO A 108 15.49 -16.94 -6.12
N LEU A 109 15.11 -15.96 -5.30
CA LEU A 109 14.30 -14.83 -5.77
C LEU A 109 15.05 -14.11 -6.89
N ASP A 110 14.41 -13.82 -8.03
CA ASP A 110 15.05 -13.08 -9.14
C ASP A 110 15.42 -11.63 -8.75
N ALA A 111 14.69 -11.08 -7.78
CA ALA A 111 14.90 -9.74 -7.26
C ALA A 111 14.59 -9.68 -5.76
N LEU A 112 15.30 -8.82 -5.04
CA LEU A 112 15.03 -8.50 -3.65
C LEU A 112 14.05 -7.31 -3.57
N PRO A 113 13.15 -7.28 -2.59
CA PRO A 113 12.32 -6.12 -2.34
C PRO A 113 13.16 -4.90 -1.94
N LEU A 114 12.63 -3.71 -2.18
CA LEU A 114 13.22 -2.45 -1.73
C LEU A 114 12.16 -1.65 -0.97
N ASP A 115 12.43 -1.38 0.30
CA ASP A 115 11.49 -0.71 1.17
C ASP A 115 11.87 0.75 1.40
N PHE A 116 10.88 1.63 1.32
CA PHE A 116 10.98 3.01 1.72
C PHE A 116 10.05 3.28 2.89
N ILE A 117 10.57 3.86 3.96
CA ILE A 117 9.75 4.39 5.05
C ILE A 117 9.60 5.88 4.84
N MET A 118 8.36 6.34 4.66
CA MET A 118 7.99 7.73 4.59
C MET A 118 7.33 8.14 5.91
N ASP A 119 7.93 9.10 6.59
CA ASP A 119 7.37 9.67 7.81
C ASP A 119 6.00 10.31 7.53
N GLY A 120 4.99 9.93 8.32
CA GLY A 120 3.58 10.27 8.11
C GLY A 120 3.24 11.73 8.39
N GLU A 121 4.13 12.50 9.02
CA GLU A 121 3.91 13.90 9.36
C GLU A 121 4.75 14.86 8.49
N THR A 122 5.96 14.44 8.11
CA THR A 122 6.94 15.28 7.42
C THR A 122 7.17 14.89 5.96
N GLY A 123 6.82 13.66 5.57
CA GLY A 123 7.10 13.13 4.24
C GLY A 123 8.57 12.82 3.98
N LYS A 124 9.43 12.89 5.02
CA LYS A 124 10.83 12.49 4.91
C LYS A 124 10.92 10.99 4.66
N VAL A 125 11.70 10.59 3.66
CA VAL A 125 11.87 9.19 3.27
C VAL A 125 13.24 8.66 3.68
N THR A 126 13.25 7.47 4.28
CA THR A 126 14.44 6.64 4.50
C THR A 126 14.32 5.35 3.68
N GLU A 127 15.40 4.95 3.03
CA GLU A 127 15.49 3.69 2.29
C GLU A 127 16.03 2.60 3.23
N GLU A 128 15.30 1.51 3.41
CA GLU A 128 15.78 0.32 4.10
C GLU A 128 16.33 -0.69 3.08
N LYS A 129 17.45 -1.32 3.42
CA LYS A 129 18.30 -2.02 2.45
C LYS A 129 17.97 -3.49 2.26
#